data_AF-A0A9D6ESB4-F1
#
_entry.id   AF-A0A9D6ESB4-F1
#
_cell.length_a   1.000
_cell.length_b   1.000
_cell.length_c   1.000
_cell.angle_alpha   90.00
_cell.angle_beta   90.00
_cell.angle_gamma   90.00
#
_symmetry.space_group_name_H-M   'P 1'
#
loop_
_entity.id
_entity.type
_entity.pdbx_description
1 polymer ?
#
loop_
_entity_poly.entity_id
_entity_poly.type
_entity_poly.pdbx_seq_one_letter_code
_entity_poly.pdbx_strand_id
1 'polypeptide(L)'
;MNSFHTMDTQRITISLPGYIYKRLRKTIPSRGISQFVAKTVEKELMDMKAEDPIQGFFELQNHFPKLTTKQILNAIRKGRT
;
A
#
# COMPACT_ATOMS: atom_id res chain seq x y z
N MET A 1 25.15 10.43 7.22
CA MET A 1 24.71 9.05 6.88
C MET A 1 23.45 9.19 6.04
N ASN A 2 23.55 8.96 4.73
CA ASN A 2 22.41 9.05 3.82
C ASN A 2 21.70 7.69 3.81
N SER A 3 20.53 7.61 4.45
CA SER A 3 19.66 6.45 4.34
C SER A 3 19.05 6.41 2.94
N PHE A 4 19.64 5.61 2.05
CA PHE A 4 18.93 5.16 0.86
C PHE A 4 17.80 4.25 1.34
N HIS A 5 16.55 4.70 1.23
CA HIS A 5 15.41 3.78 1.27
C HIS A 5 15.55 2.83 0.08
N THR A 6 16.13 1.65 0.31
CA THR A 6 16.09 0.55 -0.64
C THR A 6 14.62 0.18 -0.85
N MET A 7 14.09 0.45 -2.05
CA MET A 7 12.77 -0.03 -2.45
C MET A 7 12.80 -1.56 -2.44
N ASP A 8 12.21 -2.16 -1.41
CA ASP A 8 12.02 -3.61 -1.34
C ASP A 8 10.95 -4.01 -2.36
N THR A 9 11.39 -4.42 -3.55
CA THR A 9 10.51 -4.81 -4.66
C THR A 9 10.92 -6.18 -5.18
N GLN A 10 9.94 -7.05 -5.37
CA GLN A 10 10.14 -8.36 -5.98
C GLN A 10 9.54 -8.40 -7.38
N ARG A 11 10.31 -8.92 -8.35
CA ARG A 11 9.84 -9.08 -9.72
C ARG A 11 9.07 -10.39 -9.87
N ILE A 12 7.82 -10.29 -10.29
CA ILE A 12 6.99 -11.44 -10.65
C ILE A 12 6.85 -11.49 -12.17
N THR A 13 6.94 -12.69 -12.75
CA THR A 13 6.68 -12.93 -14.18
C THR A 13 5.43 -13.79 -14.30
N ILE A 14 4.42 -13.29 -15.02
CA ILE A 14 3.13 -13.96 -15.19
C ILE A 14 2.76 -14.05 -16.67
N SER A 15 1.99 -15.08 -17.02
CA SER A 15 1.35 -15.17 -18.33
C SER A 15 -0.09 -14.70 -18.23
N LEU A 16 -0.50 -13.81 -19.15
CA LEU A 16 -1.88 -13.33 -19.25
C LEU A 16 -2.57 -13.96 -20.46
N PRO A 17 -3.90 -14.24 -20.38
CA PRO A 17 -4.66 -14.60 -21.56
C PRO A 17 -4.53 -13.54 -22.66
N GLY A 18 -4.35 -13.97 -23.90
CA GLY A 18 -4.03 -13.07 -25.01
C GLY A 18 -5.08 -11.97 -25.26
N TYR A 19 -6.35 -12.26 -24.99
CA TYR A 19 -7.43 -11.25 -25.11
C TYR A 19 -7.31 -10.15 -24.04
N ILE A 20 -6.88 -10.48 -22.81
CA ILE A 20 -6.65 -9.51 -21.74
C ILE A 20 -5.46 -8.62 -22.09
N TYR A 21 -4.35 -9.22 -22.53
CA TYR A 21 -3.16 -8.46 -22.93
C TYR A 21 -3.47 -7.48 -24.07
N LYS A 22 -4.23 -7.92 -25.09
CA LYS A 22 -4.68 -7.05 -26.19
C LYS A 22 -5.52 -5.88 -25.68
N ARG A 23 -6.41 -6.11 -24.70
CA ARG A 23 -7.22 -5.06 -24.09
C ARG A 23 -6.34 -4.07 -23.30
N LEU A 24 -5.43 -4.56 -22.47
CA LEU A 24 -4.48 -3.73 -21.71
C LEU A 24 -3.67 -2.81 -22.63
N ARG A 25 -3.14 -3.35 -23.74
CA ARG A 25 -2.34 -2.57 -24.70
C ARG A 25 -3.14 -1.49 -25.44
N LYS A 26 -4.46 -1.69 -25.61
CA LYS A 26 -5.34 -0.69 -26.23
C LYS A 26 -5.73 0.43 -25.26
N THR A 27 -5.85 0.12 -23.98
CA THR A 27 -6.37 1.04 -22.96
C THR A 27 -5.27 1.81 -22.24
N ILE A 28 -4.11 1.19 -22.02
CA ILE A 28 -3.01 1.77 -21.23
C ILE A 28 -1.89 2.21 -22.20
N PRO A 29 -1.27 3.39 -22.00
CA PRO A 29 -0.09 3.79 -22.77
C PRO A 29 1.03 2.75 -22.65
N SER A 30 1.87 2.63 -23.68
CA SER A 30 2.82 1.51 -23.83
C SER A 30 3.77 1.30 -22.64
N ARG A 31 4.05 2.34 -21.85
CA ARG A 31 4.93 2.29 -20.66
C ARG A 31 4.18 2.13 -19.34
N GLY A 32 2.85 2.15 -19.33
CA GLY A 32 2.02 2.15 -18.11
C GLY A 32 1.54 0.78 -17.67
N ILE A 33 1.73 -0.29 -18.47
CA ILE A 33 1.11 -1.61 -18.20
C ILE A 33 1.61 -2.19 -16.88
N SER A 34 2.92 -2.18 -16.62
CA SER A 34 3.48 -2.71 -15.38
C SER A 34 2.99 -1.95 -14.14
N GLN A 35 2.92 -0.62 -14.23
CA GLN A 35 2.40 0.22 -13.16
C GLN A 35 0.90 -0.02 -12.92
N PHE A 36 0.13 -0.19 -13.99
CA PHE A 36 -1.29 -0.51 -13.89
C PHE A 36 -1.49 -1.84 -13.18
N VAL A 37 -0.80 -2.90 -13.61
CA VAL A 37 -0.88 -4.23 -12.99
C VAL A 37 -0.49 -4.16 -11.51
N ALA A 38 0.61 -3.48 -11.17
CA ALA A 38 1.04 -3.32 -9.78
C ALA A 38 -0.04 -2.63 -8.91
N LYS A 39 -0.62 -1.52 -9.40
CA LYS A 39 -1.67 -0.80 -8.69
C LYS A 39 -2.96 -1.61 -8.55
N THR A 40 -3.34 -2.36 -9.58
CA THR A 40 -4.53 -3.20 -9.53
C THR A 40 -4.35 -4.34 -8.54
N VAL A 41 -3.17 -4.97 -8.50
CA VAL A 41 -2.85 -6.01 -7.51
C VAL A 41 -2.86 -5.45 -6.10
N GLU A 42 -2.21 -4.30 -5.86
CA GLU A 42 -2.21 -3.63 -4.55
C GLU A 42 -3.64 -3.31 -4.09
N LYS A 43 -4.45 -2.72 -4.98
CA LYS A 43 -5.85 -2.41 -4.69
C LYS A 43 -6.63 -3.68 -4.32
N GLU A 44 -6.52 -4.73 -5.13
CA GLU A 44 -7.26 -5.97 -4.88
C GLU A 44 -6.83 -6.62 -3.56
N LEU A 45 -5.54 -6.62 -3.25
CA LEU A 45 -5.03 -7.15 -1.98
C LEU A 45 -5.50 -6.31 -0.77
N MET A 46 -5.66 -5.00 -0.93
CA MET A 46 -6.24 -4.14 0.12
C MET A 46 -7.76 -4.36 0.28
N ASP A 47 -8.46 -4.61 -0.83
CA ASP A 47 -9.90 -4.85 -0.85
C ASP A 47 -10.25 -6.28 -0.39
N MET A 48 -9.33 -7.24 -0.57
CA MET A 48 -9.35 -8.54 0.08
C MET A 48 -9.19 -8.31 1.58
N LYS A 49 -10.33 -8.19 2.29
CA LYS A 49 -10.37 -8.09 3.74
C LYS A 49 -9.37 -9.07 4.36
N ALA A 50 -8.51 -8.57 5.25
CA ALA A 50 -7.83 -9.43 6.20
C ALA A 50 -8.89 -10.34 6.83
N GLU A 51 -8.63 -11.66 6.89
CA GLU A 51 -9.52 -12.63 7.53
C GLU A 51 -9.93 -12.19 8.95
N ASP A 52 -9.12 -11.32 9.58
CA ASP A 52 -9.46 -10.60 10.79
C ASP A 52 -9.16 -9.07 10.68
N PRO A 53 -10.18 -8.19 10.64
CA PRO A 53 -9.98 -6.74 10.65
C PRO A 53 -9.28 -6.22 11.92
N ILE A 54 -9.29 -6.99 13.01
CA ILE A 54 -8.52 -6.67 14.23
C ILE A 54 -7.03 -6.84 13.98
N GLN A 55 -6.64 -7.90 13.28
CA GLN A 55 -5.24 -8.15 12.91
C GLN A 55 -4.72 -7.04 11.99
N GLY A 56 -5.52 -6.62 11.00
CA GLY A 56 -5.19 -5.49 10.13
C GLY A 56 -5.03 -4.16 10.88
N PHE A 57 -5.82 -3.94 11.93
CA PHE A 57 -5.66 -2.78 12.81
C PHE A 57 -4.33 -2.81 13.59
N PHE A 58 -3.93 -3.96 14.12
CA PHE A 58 -2.64 -4.11 14.82
C PHE A 58 -1.44 -3.97 13.88
N GLU A 59 -1.52 -4.50 12.67
CA GLU A 59 -0.47 -4.32 11.65
C GLU A 59 -0.30 -2.85 11.28
N LEU A 60 -1.40 -2.13 11.05
CA LEU A 60 -1.37 -0.70 10.76
C LEU A 60 -0.81 0.10 11.95
N GLN A 61 -1.16 -0.28 13.19
CA GLN A 61 -0.65 0.36 14.42
C GLN A 61 0.89 0.31 14.50
N ASN A 62 1.52 -0.76 14.01
CA ASN A 62 2.98 -0.91 14.03
C ASN A 62 3.72 0.05 13.10
N HIS A 63 3.03 0.63 12.10
CA HIS A 63 3.59 1.63 11.20
C HIS A 63 3.52 3.07 11.74
N PHE A 64 2.78 3.30 12.83
CA PHE A 64 2.68 4.62 13.45
C PHE A 64 3.69 4.80 14.59
N PRO A 65 4.20 6.02 14.82
CA PRO A 65 5.09 6.28 15.94
C PRO A 65 4.36 6.07 17.27
N LYS A 66 4.99 5.32 18.19
CA LYS A 66 4.46 5.11 19.54
C LYS A 66 4.48 6.44 20.30
N LEU A 67 3.29 6.97 20.60
CA LEU A 67 3.13 8.20 21.37
C LEU A 67 3.13 7.90 22.87
N THR A 68 3.85 8.70 23.63
CA THR A 68 3.82 8.65 25.09
C THR A 68 2.56 9.32 25.62
N THR A 69 2.10 8.91 26.81
CA THR A 69 0.94 9.51 27.49
C THR A 69 1.07 11.03 27.62
N LYS A 70 2.28 11.55 27.88
CA LYS A 70 2.56 12.98 27.96
C LYS A 70 2.29 13.70 26.63
N GLN A 71 2.68 13.10 25.50
CA GLN A 71 2.44 13.67 24.17
C GLN A 71 0.95 13.67 23.81
N ILE A 72 0.24 12.58 24.15
CA ILE A 72 -1.20 12.46 23.95
C ILE A 72 -1.95 13.54 24.76
N LEU A 73 -1.63 13.68 26.05
CA LEU A 73 -2.26 14.68 26.92
C LEU A 73 -1.99 16.11 26.46
N ASN A 74 -0.77 16.40 25.99
CA ASN A 74 -0.43 17.72 25.46
C ASN A 74 -1.20 18.04 24.17
N ALA A 75 -1.37 17.07 23.27
CA ALA A 75 -2.16 17.24 22.05
C ALA A 75 -3.64 17.48 22.36
N ILE A 76 -4.22 16.74 23.30
CA ILE A 76 -5.61 16.93 23.75
C ILE A 76 -5.80 18.31 24.39
N ARG A 77 -4.85 18.77 25.22
CA ARG A 77 -4.92 20.11 25.83
C ARG A 77 -4.87 21.21 24.78
N LYS A 78 -4.02 21.07 23.74
CA LYS A 78 -3.90 22.04 22.64
C LYS A 78 -5.15 22.15 21.77
N GLY A 79 -5.91 21.07 21.61
CA GLY A 79 -7.17 21.08 20.85
C GLY A 79 -8.39 21.61 21.64
N ARG A 80 -8.22 21.87 22.95
CA ARG A 80 -9.29 22.36 23.85
C ARG A 80 -9.16 23.86 24.18
N THR A 81 -8.09 24.50 23.71
CA THR A 81 -7.85 25.96 23.75
C THR A 81 -8.11 26.56 22.39
#